data_AF-A0A5A7RLA8-F1
#
_entry.id   AF-A0A5A7RLA8-F1
#
_cell.length_a   1.000
_cell.length_b   1.000
_cell.length_c   1.000
_cell.angle_alpha   90.00
_cell.angle_beta   90.00
_cell.angle_gamma   90.00
#
_symmetry.space_group_name_H-M   'P 1'
#
loop_
_entity.id
_entity.type
_entity.pdbx_description
1 polymer ?
#
loop_
_entity_poly.entity_id
_entity_poly.type
_entity_poly.pdbx_seq_one_letter_code
_entity_poly.pdbx_strand_id
1 'polypeptide(L)'
;MMPAEWKIKEVEGLKEIISSYPVVGIVGIRGIPASQMHEMRKTLRENAVVRVSKNRLIKHALEGSELSKLSDYIEGETAVLATNMNPFKIFRQLEKAKMKVPAKGGE
;
A
#
# COMPACT_ATOMS: atom_id res chain seq x y z
N MET A 1 -2.63 -25.29 14.81
CA MET A 1 -3.66 -25.01 13.78
C MET A 1 -2.95 -24.43 12.57
N MET A 2 -3.09 -25.02 11.38
CA MET A 2 -2.48 -24.48 10.16
C MET A 2 -3.25 -23.24 9.69
N PRO A 3 -2.57 -22.16 9.24
CA PRO A 3 -3.24 -20.99 8.68
C PRO A 3 -3.94 -21.36 7.36
N ALA A 4 -5.06 -20.69 7.08
CA ALA A 4 -5.80 -20.87 5.83
C ALA A 4 -4.92 -20.55 4.62
N GLU A 5 -5.04 -21.36 3.56
CA GLU A 5 -4.16 -21.31 2.39
C GLU A 5 -4.12 -19.93 1.70
N TRP A 6 -5.26 -19.23 1.63
CA TRP A 6 -5.32 -17.89 1.04
C TRP A 6 -4.47 -16.86 1.79
N LYS A 7 -4.27 -17.02 3.11
CA LYS A 7 -3.42 -16.12 3.89
C LYS A 7 -1.95 -16.33 3.55
N ILE A 8 -1.55 -17.58 3.34
CA ILE A 8 -0.19 -17.95 2.97
C ILE A 8 0.13 -17.35 1.60
N LYS A 9 -0.74 -17.60 0.61
CA LYS A 9 -0.62 -17.04 -0.74
C LYS A 9 -0.57 -15.51 -0.75
N GLU A 10 -1.38 -14.86 0.08
CA GLU A 10 -1.37 -13.40 0.16
C GLU A 10 -0.05 -12.86 0.75
N VAL A 11 0.50 -13.50 1.79
CA VAL A 11 1.79 -13.11 2.35
C VAL A 11 2.92 -13.33 1.35
N GLU A 12 2.91 -14.45 0.63
CA GLU A 12 3.89 -14.72 -0.43
C GLU A 12 3.82 -13.68 -1.55
N GLY A 13 2.62 -13.37 -2.05
CA GLY A 13 2.45 -12.33 -3.08
C GLY A 13 2.87 -10.94 -2.59
N LEU A 14 2.63 -10.61 -1.31
CA LEU A 14 3.13 -9.36 -0.73
C LEU A 14 4.67 -9.35 -0.65
N LYS A 15 5.30 -10.46 -0.25
CA LYS A 15 6.76 -10.58 -0.22
C LYS A 15 7.37 -10.41 -1.61
N GLU A 16 6.77 -11.03 -2.62
CA GLU A 16 7.17 -10.88 -4.01
C GLU A 16 7.13 -9.41 -4.42
N ILE A 17 6.00 -8.72 -4.24
CA ILE A 17 5.86 -7.28 -4.53
C ILE A 17 6.90 -6.45 -3.77
N ILE A 18 7.13 -6.73 -2.49
CA ILE A 18 8.10 -5.96 -1.69
C ILE A 18 9.53 -6.15 -2.22
N SER A 19 9.88 -7.37 -2.65
CA SER A 19 11.21 -7.69 -3.15
C SER A 19 11.46 -7.26 -4.61
N SER A 20 10.40 -7.19 -5.43
CA SER A 20 10.52 -6.88 -6.87
C SER A 20 10.72 -5.40 -7.19
N TYR A 21 10.50 -4.51 -6.22
CA TYR A 21 10.55 -3.07 -6.45
C TYR A 21 11.57 -2.38 -5.52
N PRO A 22 12.35 -1.41 -6.03
CA PRO A 22 13.36 -0.71 -5.24
C PRO A 22 12.75 0.29 -4.23
N VAL A 23 11.51 0.72 -4.45
CA VAL A 23 10.83 1.67 -3.57
C VAL A 23 9.52 1.06 -3.11
N VAL A 24 9.40 0.89 -1.80
CA VAL A 24 8.20 0.36 -1.13
C VAL A 24 7.76 1.35 -0.05
N GLY A 25 6.46 1.60 0.04
CA GLY A 25 5.85 2.50 1.00
C GLY A 25 4.56 1.95 1.57
N ILE A 26 4.21 2.45 2.76
CA ILE A 26 2.95 2.18 3.44
C ILE A 26 2.04 3.39 3.25
N VAL A 27 0.82 3.15 2.77
CA VAL A 27 -0.15 4.19 2.45
C VAL A 27 -1.43 3.96 3.26
N GLY A 28 -1.82 4.95 4.05
CA GLY A 28 -3.13 4.97 4.70
C GLY A 28 -4.21 5.29 3.67
N ILE A 29 -5.25 4.46 3.61
CA ILE A 29 -6.38 4.61 2.69
C ILE A 29 -7.69 4.94 3.39
N ARG A 30 -7.63 5.16 4.71
CA ARG A 30 -8.79 5.51 5.52
C ARG A 30 -9.47 6.76 4.97
N GLY A 31 -10.78 6.68 4.80
CA GLY A 31 -11.60 7.80 4.35
C GLY A 31 -11.48 8.10 2.85
N ILE A 32 -10.76 7.28 2.07
CA ILE A 32 -10.73 7.39 0.60
C ILE A 32 -11.93 6.63 0.02
N PRO A 33 -12.91 7.31 -0.62
CA PRO A 33 -14.00 6.69 -1.35
C PRO A 33 -13.50 5.71 -2.42
N ALA A 34 -14.29 4.66 -2.67
CA ALA A 34 -13.94 3.64 -3.66
C ALA A 34 -13.64 4.21 -5.05
N SER A 35 -14.45 5.16 -5.55
CA SER A 35 -14.27 5.80 -6.86
C SER A 35 -12.90 6.48 -7.01
N GLN A 36 -12.43 7.15 -5.95
CA GLN A 36 -11.14 7.83 -5.93
C GLN A 36 -9.99 6.83 -5.80
N MET A 37 -10.15 5.81 -4.97
CA MET A 37 -9.18 4.72 -4.90
C MET A 37 -9.04 3.99 -6.25
N HIS A 38 -10.12 3.88 -7.03
CA HIS A 38 -10.07 3.36 -8.39
C HIS A 38 -9.35 4.31 -9.35
N GLU A 39 -9.59 5.62 -9.27
CA GLU A 39 -8.88 6.62 -10.08
C GLU A 39 -7.38 6.64 -9.76
N MET A 40 -7.02 6.67 -8.47
CA MET A 40 -5.64 6.54 -7.99
C MET A 40 -4.96 5.30 -8.55
N ARG A 41 -5.62 4.14 -8.46
CA ARG A 41 -5.10 2.89 -9.03
C ARG A 41 -4.91 2.97 -10.54
N LYS A 42 -5.82 3.62 -11.28
CA LYS A 42 -5.66 3.82 -12.73
C LYS A 42 -4.43 4.67 -13.06
N THR A 43 -4.25 5.79 -12.39
CA THR A 43 -3.12 6.69 -12.61
C THR A 43 -1.78 6.05 -12.23
N LEU A 44 -1.78 5.21 -11.19
CA LEU A 44 -0.58 4.56 -10.70
C LEU A 44 -0.25 3.25 -11.45
N ARG A 45 -1.19 2.63 -12.15
CA ARG A 45 -1.05 1.28 -12.74
C ARG A 45 0.19 1.09 -13.60
N GLU A 46 0.60 2.10 -14.34
CA GLU A 46 1.76 2.02 -15.24
C GLU A 46 3.11 2.06 -14.50
N ASN A 47 3.14 2.66 -13.31
CA ASN A 47 4.39 3.00 -12.64
C ASN A 47 4.51 2.46 -11.21
N ALA A 48 3.40 2.01 -10.61
CA ALA A 48 3.35 1.52 -9.25
C ALA A 48 2.25 0.47 -9.04
N VAL A 49 2.50 -0.42 -8.09
CA VAL A 49 1.57 -1.44 -7.62
C VAL A 49 1.02 -0.99 -6.27
N VAL A 50 -0.32 -0.95 -6.16
CA VAL A 50 -1.04 -0.66 -4.91
C VAL A 50 -1.76 -1.93 -4.48
N ARG A 51 -1.30 -2.57 -3.40
CA ARG A 51 -1.90 -3.78 -2.83
C ARG A 51 -2.52 -3.48 -1.47
N VAL A 52 -3.85 -3.57 -1.39
CA VAL A 52 -4.58 -3.50 -0.12
C VAL A 52 -4.62 -4.90 0.46
N SER A 53 -4.22 -5.06 1.73
CA SER A 53 -4.27 -6.34 2.41
C SER A 53 -4.47 -6.15 3.91
N LYS A 54 -4.72 -7.24 4.65
CA LYS A 54 -4.89 -7.15 6.10
C LYS A 54 -3.55 -6.76 6.75
N ASN A 55 -3.59 -5.85 7.72
CA ASN A 55 -2.41 -5.35 8.42
C ASN A 55 -1.51 -6.48 8.95
N ARG A 56 -2.09 -7.53 9.55
CA ARG A 56 -1.34 -8.70 10.01
C ARG A 56 -0.58 -9.43 8.89
N LEU A 57 -1.15 -9.51 7.69
CA LEU A 57 -0.50 -10.15 6.54
C LEU A 57 0.63 -9.28 5.99
N ILE A 58 0.43 -7.95 5.95
CA ILE A 58 1.48 -7.00 5.57
C ILE A 58 2.65 -7.07 6.57
N LYS A 59 2.36 -7.11 7.88
CA LYS A 59 3.39 -7.26 8.92
C LYS A 59 4.20 -8.55 8.73
N HIS A 60 3.55 -9.69 8.51
CA HIS A 60 4.25 -10.94 8.21
C HIS A 60 5.03 -10.92 6.89
N ALA A 61 4.60 -10.13 5.90
CA ALA A 61 5.36 -9.95 4.66
C ALA A 61 6.62 -9.10 4.86
N LEU A 62 6.59 -8.14 5.78
CA LEU A 62 7.73 -7.27 6.12
C LEU A 62 8.69 -7.91 7.12
N GLU A 63 8.24 -8.89 7.91
CA GLU A 63 9.08 -9.65 8.84
C GLU A 63 10.26 -10.31 8.11
N GLY A 64 11.48 -10.05 8.62
CA GLY A 64 12.72 -10.54 8.02
C GLY A 64 13.22 -9.76 6.80
N SER A 65 12.51 -8.72 6.35
CA SER A 65 13.00 -7.78 5.34
C SER A 65 13.76 -6.60 5.97
N GLU A 66 14.61 -5.95 5.17
CA GLU A 66 15.25 -4.67 5.54
C GLU A 66 14.22 -3.56 5.83
N LEU A 67 12.98 -3.76 5.36
CA LEU A 67 11.83 -2.87 5.51
C LEU A 67 10.95 -3.23 6.73
N SER A 68 11.40 -4.12 7.61
CA SER A 68 10.66 -4.51 8.83
C SER A 68 10.18 -3.31 9.67
N LYS A 69 10.94 -2.21 9.71
CA LYS A 69 10.55 -0.95 10.38
C LYS A 69 9.30 -0.28 9.79
N LEU A 70 8.92 -0.57 8.54
CA LEU A 70 7.67 -0.08 7.96
C LEU A 70 6.44 -0.62 8.70
N SER A 71 6.57 -1.75 9.39
CA SER A 71 5.48 -2.37 10.14
C SER A 71 4.96 -1.50 11.30
N ASP A 72 5.79 -0.59 11.82
CA ASP A 72 5.45 0.35 12.89
C ASP A 72 4.49 1.46 12.41
N TYR A 73 4.49 1.74 11.11
CA TYR A 73 3.63 2.75 10.48
C TYR A 73 2.30 2.18 9.96
N ILE A 74 2.05 0.89 10.18
CA ILE A 74 0.80 0.24 9.76
C ILE A 74 -0.28 0.51 10.81
N GLU A 75 -1.12 1.49 10.52
CA GLU A 75 -2.26 1.89 11.33
C GLU A 75 -3.52 2.05 10.48
N GLY A 76 -4.67 1.63 11.03
CA GLY A 76 -5.96 1.74 10.37
C GLY A 76 -6.06 0.93 9.06
N GLU A 77 -6.72 1.51 8.07
CA GLU A 77 -6.84 0.91 6.72
C GLU A 77 -5.60 1.25 5.91
N THR A 78 -4.85 0.23 5.52
CA THR A 78 -3.51 0.39 4.93
C THR A 78 -3.36 -0.38 3.62
N ALA A 79 -2.56 0.19 2.71
CA ALA A 79 -2.12 -0.43 1.48
C ALA A 79 -0.58 -0.40 1.37
N VAL A 80 -0.02 -1.42 0.72
CA VAL A 80 1.37 -1.45 0.28
C VAL A 80 1.44 -0.79 -1.09
N LEU A 81 2.38 0.13 -1.25
CA LEU A 81 2.72 0.75 -2.52
C LEU A 81 4.14 0.33 -2.90
N ALA A 82 4.33 -0.20 -4.10
CA ALA A 82 5.62 -0.59 -4.63
C ALA A 82 5.84 0.06 -5.99
N THR A 83 7.00 0.65 -6.24
CA THR A 83 7.28 1.40 -7.49
C THR A 83 8.75 1.37 -7.86
N ASN A 84 9.03 1.52 -9.16
CA ASN A 84 10.36 1.77 -9.69
C ASN A 84 10.68 3.28 -9.78
N MET A 85 9.71 4.14 -9.45
CA MET A 85 9.88 5.59 -9.49
C MET A 85 10.62 6.13 -8.27
N ASN A 86 11.14 7.35 -8.41
CA ASN A 86 11.73 8.08 -7.30
C ASN A 86 10.70 8.32 -6.15
N PRO A 87 11.08 8.12 -4.88
CA PRO A 87 10.18 8.28 -3.72
C PRO A 87 9.50 9.65 -3.62
N PHE A 88 10.18 10.73 -4.00
CA PHE A 88 9.60 12.08 -3.95
C PHE A 88 8.57 12.30 -5.07
N LYS A 89 8.77 11.68 -6.24
CA LYS A 89 7.79 11.77 -7.34
C LYS A 89 6.50 11.05 -6.97
N ILE A 90 6.61 9.84 -6.42
CA ILE A 90 5.43 9.07 -6.03
C ILE A 90 4.68 9.76 -4.88
N PHE A 91 5.39 10.30 -3.90
CA PHE A 91 4.79 11.10 -2.82
C PHE A 91 4.00 12.30 -3.38
N ARG A 92 4.59 13.06 -4.30
CA ARG A 92 3.88 14.18 -4.96
C ARG A 92 2.67 13.72 -5.78
N GLN A 93 2.71 12.54 -6.40
CA GLN A 93 1.57 11.99 -7.13
C GLN A 93 0.44 11.59 -6.17
N LEU A 94 0.77 10.95 -5.05
CA LEU A 94 -0.20 10.60 -4.02
C LEU A 94 -0.84 11.84 -3.42
N GLU A 95 -0.04 12.87 -3.08
CA GLU A 95 -0.53 14.14 -2.55
C GLU A 95 -1.48 14.84 -3.52
N LYS A 96 -1.15 14.89 -4.81
CA LYS A 96 -2.05 15.45 -5.84
C LYS A 96 -3.35 14.67 -5.96
N ALA A 97 -3.29 13.35 -5.86
CA ALA A 97 -4.49 12.52 -5.90
C ALA A 97 -5.36 12.71 -4.64
N LYS A 98 -4.73 12.89 -3.47
CA LYS A 98 -5.39 13.22 -2.21
C LYS A 98 -6.02 14.63 -2.24
N MET A 99 -5.36 15.62 -2.83
CA MET A 99 -5.90 16.99 -2.95
C MET A 99 -7.11 17.09 -3.88
N LYS A 100 -7.24 16.19 -4.88
CA LYS A 100 -8.45 16.09 -5.71
C LYS A 100 -9.65 15.52 -4.95
N VAL A 101 -9.43 14.98 -3.74
CA VAL A 101 -10.52 14.57 -2.86
C VAL A 101 -11.10 15.83 -2.25
N PRO A 102 -12.37 16.19 -2.55
CA PRO A 102 -13.00 17.28 -1.82
C PRO A 102 -12.95 16.90 -0.35
N ALA A 103 -12.36 17.77 0.49
CA ALA A 103 -12.49 17.65 1.92
C ALA A 103 -14.00 17.62 2.19
N LYS A 104 -14.54 16.46 2.55
CA LYS A 104 -15.88 16.42 3.11
C LYS A 104 -15.78 17.19 4.41
N GLY A 105 -16.26 18.43 4.41
CA GLY A 105 -16.44 19.19 5.64
C GLY A 105 -17.34 18.39 6.58
N GLY A 106 -16.86 18.19 7.80
CA GLY A 106 -17.56 17.48 8.86
C GLY A 106 -17.01 16.07 9.09
N GLU A 107 -16.01 15.96 9.96
CA GLU A 107 -16.09 14.97 11.05
C GLU A 107 -16.99 15.56 12.16
#